data_AF-A0A838LQD3-F1
#
_entry.id   AF-A0A838LQD3-F1
#
_cell.length_a   1.000
_cell.length_b   1.000
_cell.length_c   1.000
_cell.angle_alpha   90.00
_cell.angle_beta   90.00
_cell.angle_gamma   90.00
#
_symmetry.space_group_name_H-M   'P 1'
#
loop_
_entity.id
_entity.type
_entity.pdbx_description
1 polymer ?
#
loop_
_entity_poly.entity_id
_entity_poly.type
_entity_poly.pdbx_seq_one_letter_code
_entity_poly.pdbx_strand_id
1 'polypeptide(L)' 'MTEDPDLPTPDEPPATPPEPERVRTGVSRVDEVITAVEELDDRPLEEHVGVFETAHTELRRALDAVDPADDPA' A
#
# COMPACT_ATOMS: atom_id res chain seq x y z
N MET A 1 24.92 -27.51 21.28
CA MET A 1 24.54 -26.10 21.19
C MET A 1 24.97 -25.67 19.80
N THR A 2 24.11 -25.87 18.81
CA THR A 2 24.39 -25.42 17.44
C THR A 2 23.91 -23.98 17.41
N GLU A 3 24.84 -23.04 17.46
CA GLU A 3 24.54 -21.64 17.16
C GLU A 3 24.12 -21.58 15.69
N ASP A 4 22.89 -21.13 15.47
CA ASP A 4 22.35 -20.90 14.14
C ASP A 4 23.05 -19.64 13.58
N PRO A 5 23.82 -19.74 12.49
CA PRO A 5 24.69 -18.66 12.01
C PRO A 5 23.93 -17.49 11.36
N ASP A 6 22.60 -17.51 11.36
CA ASP A 6 21.73 -16.51 10.71
C ASP A 6 21.15 -15.48 11.69
N LEU A 7 21.65 -15.39 12.92
CA LEU A 7 21.26 -14.32 13.83
C LEU A 7 22.03 -13.03 13.50
N PRO A 8 21.35 -11.91 13.20
CA PRO A 8 22.04 -10.64 12.95
C PRO A 8 22.87 -10.27 14.18
N THR A 9 24.16 -9.98 13.96
CA THR A 9 25.04 -9.54 15.04
C THR A 9 24.61 -8.15 15.52
N PRO A 10 24.69 -7.85 16.84
CA PRO A 10 24.22 -6.56 17.41
C PRO A 10 24.86 -5.29 16.80
N ASP A 11 25.99 -5.42 16.10
CA ASP A 11 26.73 -4.34 15.43
C ASP A 11 26.36 -4.16 13.94
N GLU A 12 25.52 -5.03 13.37
CA GLU A 12 25.03 -4.84 12.01
C GLU A 12 23.96 -3.75 12.01
N PRO A 13 24.11 -2.67 11.21
CA PRO A 13 23.05 -1.68 11.08
C PRO A 13 21.78 -2.38 10.58
N PRO A 14 20.58 -2.03 11.09
CA PRO A 14 19.36 -2.70 10.67
C PRO A 14 19.28 -2.65 9.15
N ALA A 15 19.16 -3.82 8.51
CA ALA A 15 18.96 -3.91 7.08
C ALA A 15 17.75 -3.02 6.73
N THR A 16 17.99 -1.99 5.91
CA THR A 16 16.90 -1.11 5.47
C THR A 16 15.95 -1.99 4.67
N PRO A 17 14.66 -2.08 5.05
CA PRO A 17 13.71 -2.87 4.28
C PRO A 17 13.70 -2.36 2.84
N PRO A 18 13.57 -3.27 1.84
CA PRO A 18 13.51 -2.86 0.45
C PRO A 18 12.35 -1.87 0.26
N GLU A 19 12.57 -0.85 -0.59
CA GLU A 19 11.50 0.07 -0.96
C GLU A 19 10.32 -0.74 -1.54
N PRO A 20 9.07 -0.44 -1.14
CA PRO A 20 7.91 -1.17 -1.65
C PRO A 20 7.81 -1.01 -3.17
N GLU A 21 7.57 -2.12 -3.88
CA GLU A 21 7.28 -2.08 -5.31
C GLU A 21 6.02 -1.26 -5.56
N ARG A 22 6.13 -0.22 -6.41
CA ARG A 22 5.00 0.62 -6.83
C ARG A 22 3.98 -0.23 -7.60
N VAL A 23 2.86 -0.57 -6.94
CA VAL A 23 1.80 -1.38 -7.55
C VAL A 23 0.95 -0.52 -8.48
N ARG A 24 0.76 -0.97 -9.72
CA ARG A 24 -0.19 -0.37 -10.68
C ARG A 24 -1.17 -1.43 -11.15
N THR A 25 -2.44 -1.17 -10.92
CA THR A 25 -3.55 -2.09 -11.18
C THR A 25 -4.09 -1.96 -12.60
N GLY A 26 -3.79 -0.85 -13.29
CA GLY A 26 -4.31 -0.53 -14.63
C GLY A 26 -5.72 0.07 -14.59
N VAL A 27 -6.33 0.19 -13.41
CA VAL A 27 -7.59 0.89 -13.20
C VAL A 27 -7.27 2.29 -12.68
N SER A 28 -7.47 3.32 -13.51
CA SER A 28 -7.04 4.69 -13.20
C SER A 28 -7.47 5.18 -11.83
N ARG A 29 -8.73 4.90 -11.43
CA ARG A 29 -9.27 5.31 -10.13
C ARG A 29 -8.58 4.61 -8.95
N VAL A 30 -8.17 3.37 -9.10
CA VAL A 30 -7.45 2.61 -8.06
C VAL A 30 -6.00 3.07 -8.01
N ASP A 31 -5.38 3.34 -9.16
CA ASP A 31 -4.00 3.83 -9.24
C ASP A 31 -3.86 5.25 -8.66
N GLU A 32 -4.88 6.10 -8.78
CA GLU A 32 -4.96 7.41 -8.11
C GLU A 32 -4.99 7.25 -6.58
N VAL A 33 -5.80 6.31 -6.07
CA VAL A 33 -5.86 6.03 -4.63
C VAL A 33 -4.53 5.50 -4.11
N ILE A 34 -3.88 4.59 -4.83
CA ILE A 34 -2.55 4.07 -4.46
C ILE A 34 -1.53 5.22 -4.38
N THR A 35 -1.54 6.13 -5.37
CA THR A 35 -0.63 7.28 -5.37
C THR A 35 -0.87 8.20 -4.16
N ALA A 36 -2.12 8.47 -3.82
CA ALA A 36 -2.47 9.28 -2.65
C ALA A 36 -2.00 8.64 -1.32
N VAL A 37 -1.96 7.31 -1.25
CA VAL A 37 -1.42 6.56 -0.10
C VAL A 37 0.11 6.55 -0.09
N GLU A 38 0.77 6.46 -1.24
CA GLU A 38 2.23 6.54 -1.32
C GLU A 38 2.76 7.93 -0.88
N GLU A 39 2.05 9.01 -1.23
CA GLU A 39 2.44 10.39 -0.87
C GLU A 39 2.21 10.73 0.62
N LEU A 40 1.55 9.86 1.38
CA LEU A 40 1.30 10.06 2.81
C LEU A 40 2.55 9.85 3.67
N ASP A 41 3.53 9.07 3.21
CA ASP A 41 4.74 8.76 3.99
C ASP A 41 5.51 10.03 4.38
N ASP A 42 5.48 11.04 3.50
CA ASP A 42 6.10 12.36 3.71
C ASP A 42 5.22 13.35 4.50
N ARG A 43 4.01 12.94 4.93
CA ARG A 43 3.01 13.82 5.57
C ARG A 43 2.85 13.54 7.07
N PRO A 44 2.43 14.54 7.87
CA PRO A 44 2.10 14.34 9.28
C PRO A 44 1.01 13.31 9.49
N LEU A 45 1.15 12.52 10.56
CA LEU A 45 0.28 11.39 10.90
C LEU A 45 -1.18 11.82 11.13
N GLU A 46 -1.40 13.05 11.60
CA GLU A 46 -2.73 13.62 11.79
C GLU A 46 -3.51 13.76 10.47
N GLU A 47 -2.80 13.92 9.35
CA GLU A 47 -3.39 14.06 8.01
C GLU A 47 -3.72 12.69 7.38
N HIS A 48 -3.12 11.62 7.89
CA HIS A 48 -3.27 10.27 7.34
C HIS A 48 -4.70 9.76 7.41
N VAL A 49 -5.37 9.99 8.55
CA VAL A 49 -6.73 9.49 8.78
C VAL A 49 -7.69 10.01 7.71
N GLY A 50 -7.66 11.31 7.41
CA GLY A 50 -8.56 11.90 6.41
C GLY A 50 -8.29 11.38 5.00
N VAL A 51 -7.02 11.17 4.63
CA VAL A 51 -6.66 10.62 3.33
C VAL A 51 -7.06 9.14 3.23
N PHE A 52 -6.85 8.34 4.29
CA PHE A 52 -7.27 6.94 4.32
C PHE A 52 -8.80 6.78 4.23
N GLU A 53 -9.58 7.60 4.93
CA GLU A 53 -11.04 7.59 4.81
C GLU A 53 -11.52 7.93 3.40
N THR A 54 -10.88 8.92 2.77
CA THR A 54 -11.17 9.31 1.38
C THR A 54 -10.82 8.19 0.41
N ALA A 55 -9.62 7.62 0.54
CA ALA A 55 -9.15 6.49 -0.24
C ALA A 55 -10.10 5.28 -0.14
N HIS A 56 -10.55 4.95 1.07
CA HIS A 56 -11.47 3.84 1.30
C HIS A 56 -12.83 4.06 0.64
N THR A 57 -13.34 5.30 0.69
CA THR A 57 -14.60 5.67 0.03
C THR A 57 -14.50 5.57 -1.49
N GLU A 58 -13.38 6.04 -2.06
CA GLU A 58 -13.14 6.00 -3.50
C GLU A 58 -12.93 4.58 -4.01
N LEU A 59 -12.21 3.74 -3.26
CA LEU A 59 -12.05 2.32 -3.58
C LEU A 59 -13.39 1.58 -3.56
N ARG A 60 -14.22 1.83 -2.54
CA ARG A 60 -15.57 1.25 -2.47
C ARG A 60 -16.39 1.64 -3.69
N ARG A 61 -16.39 2.92 -4.07
CA ARG A 61 -17.10 3.40 -5.28
C ARG A 61 -16.56 2.78 -6.55
N ALA A 62 -15.25 2.59 -6.66
CA ALA A 62 -14.63 1.93 -7.80
C ALA A 62 -15.12 0.48 -7.93
N LEU A 63 -15.16 -0.25 -6.81
CA LEU A 63 -15.63 -1.63 -6.76
C LEU A 63 -17.14 -1.74 -7.00
N ASP A 64 -17.96 -0.86 -6.41
CA ASP A 64 -19.41 -0.82 -6.62
C ASP A 64 -19.78 -0.47 -8.09
N ALA A 65 -18.90 0.25 -8.81
CA ALA A 65 -19.08 0.56 -10.23
C ALA A 65 -18.70 -0.62 -11.16
N VAL A 66 -17.95 -1.59 -10.67
CA VAL A 66 -17.69 -2.87 -11.35
C VAL A 66 -18.80 -3.82 -10.93
N ASP A 67 -20.00 -3.63 -11.48
CA ASP A 67 -21.13 -4.54 -11.25
C ASP A 67 -20.81 -5.91 -11.90
N PRO A 68 -21.06 -7.05 -11.23
CA PRO A 68 -20.85 -8.39 -11.81
C PRO A 68 -21.73 -8.68 -13.05
N ALA A 69 -22.63 -7.77 -13.44
CA ALA A 69 -23.38 -7.84 -14.68
C ALA A 69 -22.56 -7.53 -15.96
N ASP A 70 -21.33 -7.00 -15.83
CA ASP A 70 -20.39 -6.77 -16.94
C ASP A 70 -19.48 -7.98 -17.26
N ASP A 71 -19.88 -9.19 -16.86
CA ASP A 71 -19.27 -10.46 -17.31
C ASP A 71 -19.91 -10.89 -18.65
N PRO A 72 -19.21 -10.80 -19.80
CA PRO A 72 -19.76 -11.28 -21.07
C PRO A 72 -19.80 -12.81 -21.07
N ALA A 73 -21.01 -13.35 -20.89
CA ALA A 73 -21.32 -14.78 -21.09
C ALA A 73 -21.10 -15.26 -22.54
#